data_AF-A0A1R0VCD4-F1
#
_entry.id   AF-A0A1R0VCD4-F1
#
_cell.length_a   1.000
_cell.length_b   1.000
_cell.length_c   1.000
_cell.angle_alpha   90.00
_cell.angle_beta   90.00
_cell.angle_gamma   90.00
#
_symmetry.space_group_name_H-M   'P 1'
#
loop_
_entity.id
_entity.type
_entity.pdbx_description
1 polymer ?
#
loop_
_entity_poly.entity_id
_entity_poly.type
_entity_poly.pdbx_seq_one_letter_code
_entity_poly.pdbx_strand_id
1 'polypeptide(L)'
;MTAHDERTSTAQPELPDMPETQGAQATTTSPAGAADSAQPAAPAPTEDNTLLFADEHRSGLHERWNEVQAAFVDDPKECVQKADNLVAEVVDELTASFADTRSRLEAQWSRGEKASTEDLRVALTRYRDFFHRLLSV
;
A
#
# COMPACT_ATOMS: atom_id res chain seq x y z
N MET A 1 5.60 -30.30 47.88
CA MET A 1 6.64 -31.08 48.59
C MET A 1 5.95 -32.38 48.96
N THR A 2 6.03 -33.44 48.16
CA THR A 2 7.22 -34.30 48.01
C THR A 2 7.34 -34.77 46.56
N ALA A 3 8.50 -34.56 45.95
CA ALA A 3 8.95 -35.26 44.76
C ALA A 3 9.71 -36.51 45.22
N HIS A 4 9.55 -37.63 44.52
CA HIS A 4 10.43 -38.79 44.60
C HIS A 4 11.16 -38.85 43.24
N ASP A 5 12.50 -38.72 43.19
CA ASP A 5 13.51 -39.79 43.39
C ASP A 5 13.48 -40.76 42.18
N GLU A 6 14.55 -41.11 41.45
CA GLU A 6 15.95 -41.35 41.83
C GLU A 6 16.93 -41.27 40.65
N ARG A 7 18.16 -40.86 41.01
CA ARG A 7 19.51 -41.37 40.64
C ARG A 7 19.62 -42.36 39.45
N THR A 8 20.66 -42.30 38.60
CA THR A 8 21.98 -42.90 38.88
C THR A 8 23.04 -42.49 37.85
N SER A 9 24.25 -42.20 38.34
CA SER A 9 25.51 -41.90 37.64
C SER A 9 26.25 -43.18 37.26
N THR A 10 26.79 -43.34 36.05
CA THR A 10 27.97 -44.22 35.83
C THR A 10 28.76 -43.92 34.54
N ALA A 11 30.02 -43.49 34.75
CA ALA A 11 31.30 -43.82 34.08
C ALA A 11 31.50 -43.76 32.54
N GLN A 12 32.56 -43.02 32.18
CA GLN A 12 33.32 -43.03 30.92
C GLN A 12 34.52 -44.00 31.01
N PRO A 13 34.94 -44.63 29.90
CA PRO A 13 36.38 -44.64 29.54
C PRO A 13 36.59 -44.49 28.00
N GLU A 14 37.41 -43.54 27.52
CA GLU A 14 38.83 -43.65 27.12
C GLU A 14 39.07 -44.25 25.70
N LEU A 15 39.70 -43.46 24.82
CA LEU A 15 40.15 -43.77 23.44
C LEU A 15 41.54 -44.44 23.46
N PRO A 16 41.94 -45.22 22.42
CA PRO A 16 42.97 -44.68 21.49
C PRO A 16 43.02 -45.24 20.03
N ASP A 17 43.63 -44.41 19.16
CA ASP A 17 44.48 -44.61 17.96
C ASP A 17 44.07 -45.39 16.66
N MET A 18 43.85 -44.59 15.57
CA MET A 18 44.25 -44.63 14.12
C MET A 18 44.60 -45.95 13.37
N PRO A 19 44.56 -46.07 11.99
CA PRO A 19 44.67 -45.04 10.94
C PRO A 19 43.79 -45.18 9.65
N GLU A 20 44.02 -44.25 8.72
CA GLU A 20 43.46 -43.96 7.40
C GLU A 20 42.91 -45.10 6.50
N THR A 21 41.86 -44.78 5.73
CA THR A 21 41.76 -45.25 4.34
C THR A 21 41.22 -44.15 3.45
N GLN A 22 42.10 -43.66 2.59
CA GLN A 22 41.88 -42.74 1.50
C GLN A 22 41.00 -43.41 0.43
N GLY A 23 39.98 -42.72 -0.11
CA GLY A 23 39.27 -43.23 -1.28
C GLY A 23 37.98 -42.51 -1.67
N ALA A 24 38.09 -41.70 -2.73
CA ALA A 24 37.06 -41.44 -3.74
C ALA A 24 35.83 -40.56 -3.39
N GLN A 25 35.95 -39.28 -3.79
CA GLN A 25 35.02 -38.53 -4.65
C GLN A 25 33.52 -38.89 -4.62
N ALA A 26 32.69 -37.94 -4.21
CA ALA A 26 31.54 -37.50 -5.02
C ALA A 26 31.04 -36.13 -4.54
N THR A 27 31.06 -35.18 -5.47
CA THR A 27 30.32 -33.93 -5.47
C THR A 27 28.86 -34.14 -5.10
N THR A 28 28.33 -33.33 -4.18
CA THR A 28 26.94 -32.81 -4.19
C THR A 28 26.79 -31.81 -3.03
N THR A 29 27.16 -30.56 -3.27
CA THR A 29 26.73 -29.45 -2.42
C THR A 29 25.24 -29.24 -2.68
N SER A 30 24.48 -29.36 -1.59
CA SER A 30 23.02 -29.22 -1.51
C SER A 30 22.53 -27.82 -1.95
N PRO A 31 21.25 -27.70 -2.34
CA PRO A 31 20.67 -26.52 -2.95
C PRO A 31 20.15 -25.51 -1.91
N ALA A 32 19.56 -24.43 -2.42
CA ALA A 32 18.90 -23.31 -1.72
C ALA A 32 19.89 -22.25 -1.21
N GLY A 33 19.88 -21.02 -1.71
CA GLY A 33 18.74 -20.21 -2.09
C GLY A 33 18.96 -18.86 -1.43
N ALA A 34 19.98 -18.13 -1.90
CA ALA A 34 20.27 -16.79 -1.42
C ALA A 34 19.27 -15.84 -2.08
N ALA A 35 18.29 -15.46 -1.26
CA ALA A 35 17.38 -14.35 -1.50
C ALA A 35 18.20 -13.09 -1.84
N ASP A 36 18.19 -12.68 -3.10
CA ASP A 36 18.22 -11.26 -3.40
C ASP A 36 16.77 -10.83 -3.48
N SER A 37 16.39 -10.09 -2.45
CA SER A 37 15.03 -9.63 -2.23
C SER A 37 14.74 -8.58 -3.31
N ALA A 38 14.15 -9.02 -4.41
CA ALA A 38 13.33 -8.15 -5.24
C ALA A 38 12.21 -7.64 -4.33
N GLN A 39 12.48 -6.51 -3.68
CA GLN A 39 11.52 -5.78 -2.90
C GLN A 39 10.30 -5.58 -3.80
N PRO A 40 9.11 -6.09 -3.44
CA PRO A 40 7.92 -5.78 -4.22
C PRO A 40 7.79 -4.27 -4.13
N ALA A 41 7.97 -3.60 -5.27
CA ALA A 41 7.56 -2.22 -5.42
C ALA A 41 6.14 -2.15 -4.86
N ALA A 42 5.97 -1.34 -3.82
CA ALA A 42 4.69 -1.13 -3.19
C ALA A 42 3.64 -0.89 -4.29
N PRO A 43 2.43 -1.45 -4.19
CA PRO A 43 1.39 -1.15 -5.16
C PRO A 43 1.19 0.37 -5.16
N ALA A 44 1.55 1.01 -6.26
CA ALA A 44 1.26 2.41 -6.44
C ALA A 44 -0.28 2.56 -6.39
N PRO A 45 -0.84 3.38 -5.49
CA PRO A 45 -2.28 3.61 -5.43
C PRO A 45 -2.65 4.54 -6.59
N THR A 46 -2.68 4.04 -7.82
CA THR A 46 -2.85 4.90 -8.99
C THR A 46 -4.12 4.62 -9.79
N GLU A 47 -4.73 3.43 -9.68
CA GLU A 47 -5.90 3.13 -10.51
C GLU A 47 -7.20 3.76 -9.98
N ASP A 48 -7.39 3.83 -8.66
CA ASP A 48 -8.64 4.38 -8.07
C ASP A 48 -8.64 5.92 -7.99
N ASN A 49 -7.47 6.55 -7.81
CA ASN A 49 -7.33 8.00 -7.78
C ASN A 49 -7.61 8.64 -9.16
N THR A 50 -7.36 7.88 -10.24
CA THR A 50 -7.64 8.28 -11.63
C THR A 50 -9.12 8.53 -11.88
N LEU A 51 -10.02 7.99 -11.06
CA LEU A 51 -11.45 8.21 -11.23
C LEU A 51 -11.89 9.63 -10.81
N LEU A 52 -11.13 10.32 -9.95
CA LEU A 52 -11.52 11.62 -9.35
C LEU A 52 -11.32 12.83 -10.24
N PHE A 53 -10.36 12.76 -11.15
CA PHE A 53 -10.12 13.79 -12.15
C PHE A 53 -10.38 13.24 -13.54
N ALA A 54 -10.86 14.08 -14.45
CA ALA A 54 -10.71 13.78 -15.88
C ALA A 54 -9.21 13.71 -16.22
N ASP A 55 -8.80 12.77 -17.07
CA ASP A 55 -7.40 12.55 -17.45
C ASP A 55 -6.72 13.83 -18.01
N GLU A 56 -7.48 14.68 -18.70
CA GLU A 56 -7.03 15.97 -19.20
C GLU A 56 -6.67 16.97 -18.08
N HIS A 57 -7.46 17.03 -17.00
CA HIS A 57 -7.19 17.91 -15.85
C HIS A 57 -5.92 17.49 -15.12
N ARG A 58 -5.72 16.18 -14.94
CA ARG A 58 -4.53 15.62 -14.29
C ARG A 58 -3.25 15.94 -15.07
N SER A 59 -3.31 15.95 -16.40
CA SER A 59 -2.16 16.27 -17.25
C SER A 59 -1.73 17.73 -17.11
N GLY A 60 -2.69 18.67 -17.09
CA GLY A 60 -2.39 20.09 -16.90
C GLY A 60 -1.84 20.42 -15.51
N LEU A 61 -2.33 19.76 -14.46
CA LEU A 61 -1.78 19.90 -13.10
C LEU A 61 -0.33 19.39 -13.01
N HIS A 62 -0.01 18.27 -13.66
CA HIS A 62 1.35 17.75 -13.73
C HIS A 62 2.29 18.68 -14.49
N GLU A 63 1.84 19.27 -15.60
CA GLU A 63 2.63 20.24 -16.35
C GLU A 63 2.98 21.47 -15.50
N ARG A 64 1.98 22.08 -14.83
CA ARG A 64 2.19 23.20 -13.91
C ARG A 64 3.13 22.85 -12.76
N TRP A 65 3.01 21.64 -12.20
CA TRP A 65 3.92 21.16 -11.16
C TRP A 65 5.37 21.06 -11.66
N ASN A 66 5.56 20.50 -12.85
CA ASN A 66 6.89 20.39 -13.46
C ASN A 66 7.53 21.76 -13.71
N GLU A 67 6.76 22.76 -14.14
CA GLU A 67 7.23 24.13 -14.30
C GLU A 67 7.72 24.73 -12.97
N VAL A 68 6.97 24.52 -11.88
CA VAL A 68 7.37 24.98 -10.54
C VAL A 68 8.68 24.32 -10.09
N GLN A 69 8.85 23.03 -10.37
CA GLN A 69 10.10 22.31 -10.04
C GLN A 69 11.28 22.82 -10.88
N ALA A 70 11.07 23.11 -12.16
CA ALA A 70 12.11 23.63 -13.04
C ALA A 70 12.60 25.02 -12.60
N ALA A 71 11.69 25.88 -12.13
CA ALA A 71 12.02 27.24 -11.68
C ALA A 71 12.60 27.32 -10.24
N PHE A 72 12.59 26.22 -9.49
CA PHE A 72 12.99 26.21 -8.07
C PHE A 72 14.45 26.63 -7.84
N VAL A 73 15.32 26.34 -8.80
CA VAL A 73 16.76 26.64 -8.71
C VAL A 73 17.02 28.15 -8.73
N ASP A 74 16.17 28.91 -9.43
CA ASP A 74 16.31 30.36 -9.58
C ASP A 74 15.56 31.09 -8.44
N ASP A 75 14.29 30.73 -8.20
CA ASP A 75 13.42 31.45 -7.26
C ASP A 75 12.73 30.50 -6.26
N PRO A 76 13.45 29.96 -5.26
CA PRO A 76 12.93 28.91 -4.39
C PRO A 76 11.74 29.35 -3.54
N LYS A 77 11.71 30.62 -3.11
CA LYS A 77 10.59 31.15 -2.30
C LYS A 77 9.30 31.27 -3.11
N GLU A 78 9.39 31.78 -4.33
CA GLU A 78 8.24 31.92 -5.22
C GLU A 78 7.72 30.55 -5.65
N CYS A 79 8.62 29.60 -5.92
CA CYS A 79 8.25 28.24 -6.29
C CYS A 79 7.48 27.53 -5.17
N VAL A 80 7.90 27.66 -3.91
CA VAL A 80 7.15 27.10 -2.78
C VAL A 80 5.76 27.73 -2.68
N GLN A 81 5.63 29.04 -2.88
CA GLN A 81 4.33 29.70 -2.86
C GLN A 81 3.42 29.27 -4.03
N LYS A 82 3.99 29.07 -5.22
CA LYS A 82 3.26 28.52 -6.39
C LYS A 82 2.82 27.08 -6.15
N ALA A 83 3.68 26.25 -5.57
CA ALA A 83 3.36 24.88 -5.19
C ALA A 83 2.20 24.84 -4.19
N ASP A 84 2.25 25.67 -3.15
CA ASP A 84 1.19 25.77 -2.13
C ASP A 84 -0.16 26.16 -2.76
N ASN A 85 -0.17 27.19 -3.61
CA ASN A 85 -1.37 27.60 -4.33
C ASN A 85 -1.92 26.50 -5.26
N LEU A 86 -1.03 25.77 -5.97
CA LEU A 86 -1.45 24.67 -6.84
C LEU A 86 -2.09 23.54 -6.03
N VAL A 87 -1.51 23.20 -4.87
CA VAL A 87 -2.08 22.18 -3.98
C VAL A 87 -3.44 22.63 -3.43
N ALA A 88 -3.57 23.90 -3.02
CA ALA A 88 -4.84 24.45 -2.55
C ALA A 88 -5.94 24.35 -3.63
N GLU A 89 -5.63 24.72 -4.88
CA GLU A 89 -6.54 24.60 -6.01
C GLU A 89 -7.02 23.15 -6.22
N VAL A 90 -6.10 22.18 -6.15
CA VAL A 90 -6.42 20.76 -6.29
C VAL A 90 -7.31 20.27 -5.15
N VAL A 91 -7.04 20.68 -3.91
CA VAL A 91 -7.87 20.32 -2.74
C VAL A 91 -9.28 20.90 -2.85
N ASP A 92 -9.40 22.15 -3.30
CA ASP A 92 -10.69 22.80 -3.52
C ASP A 92 -11.50 22.09 -4.61
N GLU A 93 -10.85 21.71 -5.71
CA GLU A 93 -11.48 20.96 -6.80
C GLU A 93 -11.95 19.58 -6.34
N LEU A 94 -11.12 18.83 -5.60
CA LEU A 94 -11.49 17.55 -4.99
C LEU A 94 -12.71 17.70 -4.09
N THR A 95 -12.69 18.69 -3.20
CA THR A 95 -13.78 18.95 -2.26
C THR A 95 -15.08 19.26 -3.00
N ALA A 96 -15.02 20.07 -4.07
CA ALA A 96 -16.17 20.39 -4.90
C ALA A 96 -16.73 19.15 -5.62
N SER A 97 -15.85 18.34 -6.22
CA SER A 97 -16.23 17.10 -6.92
C SER A 97 -16.87 16.07 -5.98
N PHE A 98 -16.33 15.92 -4.78
CA PHE A 98 -16.92 15.07 -3.74
C PHE A 98 -18.27 15.58 -3.25
N ALA A 99 -18.41 16.89 -3.07
CA ALA A 99 -19.67 17.52 -2.68
C ALA A 99 -20.76 17.32 -3.75
N ASP A 100 -20.43 17.45 -5.03
CA ASP A 100 -21.35 17.16 -6.14
C ASP A 100 -21.76 15.68 -6.15
N THR A 101 -20.80 14.77 -6.04
CA THR A 101 -21.08 13.33 -6.02
C THR A 101 -22.01 12.95 -4.85
N ARG A 102 -21.76 13.49 -3.65
CA ARG A 102 -22.63 13.32 -2.48
C ARG A 102 -24.03 13.87 -2.75
N SER A 103 -24.14 15.08 -3.29
CA SER A 103 -25.42 15.71 -3.63
C SER A 103 -26.23 14.87 -4.63
N ARG A 104 -25.56 14.29 -5.64
CA ARG A 104 -26.18 13.39 -6.63
C ARG A 104 -26.68 12.09 -6.00
N LEU A 105 -25.91 11.50 -5.08
CA LEU A 105 -26.34 10.35 -4.30
C LEU A 105 -27.59 10.69 -3.48
N GLU A 106 -27.58 11.82 -2.77
CA GLU A 106 -28.71 12.33 -1.95
C GLU A 106 -29.97 12.56 -2.79
N ALA A 107 -29.84 13.23 -3.93
CA ALA A 107 -30.94 13.55 -4.83
C ALA A 107 -31.61 12.30 -5.46
N GLN A 108 -30.90 11.16 -5.52
CA GLN A 108 -31.42 9.91 -6.08
C GLN A 108 -32.37 9.18 -5.11
N TRP A 109 -32.11 9.21 -3.80
CA TRP A 109 -32.95 8.52 -2.82
C TRP A 109 -33.89 9.45 -2.04
N SER A 110 -33.59 10.75 -1.94
CA SER A 110 -34.49 11.74 -1.32
C SER A 110 -35.76 12.01 -2.14
N ARG A 111 -35.88 11.47 -3.36
CA ARG A 111 -36.96 11.79 -4.31
C ARG A 111 -38.25 10.98 -4.14
N GLY A 112 -38.44 10.21 -3.06
CA GLY A 112 -39.71 9.50 -2.88
C GLY A 112 -39.97 8.90 -1.52
N GLU A 113 -41.14 9.24 -0.97
CA GLU A 113 -41.79 8.69 0.24
C GLU A 113 -42.06 7.15 0.17
N LYS A 114 -41.64 6.48 -0.91
CA LYS A 114 -41.83 5.04 -1.17
C LYS A 114 -40.59 4.38 -1.79
N ALA A 115 -39.38 4.76 -1.40
CA ALA A 115 -38.19 3.99 -1.79
C ALA A 115 -38.36 2.53 -1.33
N SER A 116 -38.24 1.57 -2.25
CA SER A 116 -38.29 0.16 -1.90
C SER A 116 -37.09 -0.20 -1.02
N THR A 117 -37.21 -1.25 -0.19
CA THR A 117 -36.07 -1.83 0.53
C THR A 117 -34.91 -2.18 -0.42
N GLU A 118 -35.23 -2.51 -1.67
CA GLU A 118 -34.22 -2.76 -2.70
C GLU A 118 -33.49 -1.47 -3.14
N ASP A 119 -34.21 -0.36 -3.31
CA ASP A 119 -33.61 0.94 -3.63
C ASP A 119 -32.66 1.40 -2.51
N LEU A 120 -33.02 1.15 -1.25
CA LEU A 120 -32.17 1.44 -0.10
C LEU A 120 -30.89 0.58 -0.10
N ARG A 121 -30.97 -0.70 -0.48
CA ARG A 121 -29.80 -1.58 -0.61
C ARG A 121 -28.86 -1.11 -1.70
N VAL A 122 -29.41 -0.71 -2.86
CA VAL A 122 -28.63 -0.14 -3.96
C VAL A 122 -27.99 1.18 -3.55
N ALA A 123 -28.73 2.06 -2.88
CA ALA A 123 -28.19 3.32 -2.36
C ALA A 123 -27.02 3.07 -1.40
N LEU A 124 -27.18 2.18 -0.42
CA LEU A 124 -26.12 1.85 0.54
C LEU A 124 -24.86 1.27 -0.15
N THR A 125 -25.04 0.47 -1.20
CA THR A 125 -23.92 -0.07 -1.99
C THR A 125 -23.15 1.04 -2.69
N ARG A 126 -23.86 2.00 -3.32
CA ARG A 126 -23.24 3.17 -3.96
C ARG A 126 -22.51 4.06 -2.95
N TYR A 127 -23.06 4.24 -1.75
CA TYR A 127 -22.37 4.95 -0.66
C TYR A 127 -21.12 4.22 -0.20
N ARG A 128 -21.14 2.88 -0.08
CA ARG A 128 -19.95 2.09 0.26
C ARG A 128 -18.86 2.27 -0.79
N ASP A 129 -19.21 2.16 -2.07
CA ASP A 129 -18.24 2.28 -3.15
C ASP A 129 -17.65 3.70 -3.18
N PHE A 130 -18.49 4.73 -2.99
CA PHE A 130 -18.03 6.11 -2.83
C PHE A 130 -17.12 6.31 -1.61
N PHE A 131 -17.46 5.70 -0.48
CA PHE A 131 -16.65 5.76 0.75
C PHE A 131 -15.29 5.07 0.58
N HIS A 132 -15.24 3.92 -0.08
CA HIS A 132 -13.97 3.23 -0.37
C HIS A 132 -13.08 4.09 -1.27
N ARG A 133 -13.68 4.74 -2.28
CA ARG A 133 -12.98 5.68 -3.14
C ARG A 133 -12.44 6.91 -2.40
N LEU A 134 -13.18 7.43 -1.40
CA LEU A 134 -12.69 8.50 -0.52
C LEU A 134 -11.48 8.08 0.33
N LEU A 135 -11.40 6.81 0.72
CA LEU A 135 -10.30 6.27 1.53
C LEU A 135 -9.09 5.80 0.73
N SER A 136 -9.22 5.70 -0.59
CA SER A 136 -8.13 5.31 -1.50
C SER A 136 -7.34 6.51 -2.03
N VAL A 137 -7.64 7.72 -1.55
CA VAL A 137 -6.99 8.96 -1.97
C VAL A 137 -5.64 9.13 -1.30
#